data_AF-A0A523AQN7-F1
#
_entry.id   AF-A0A523AQN7-F1
#
_cell.length_a   1.000
_cell.length_b   1.000
_cell.length_c   1.000
_cell.angle_alpha   90.00
_cell.angle_beta   90.00
_cell.angle_gamma   90.00
#
_symmetry.space_group_name_H-M   'P 1'
#
loop_
_entity.id
_entity.type
_entity.pdbx_description
1 polymer ?
#
loop_
_entity_poly.entity_id
_entity_poly.type
_entity_poly.pdbx_seq_one_letter_code
_entity_poly.pdbx_strand_id
1 'polypeptide(L)'
;MFTPVEVPEPVGGSPGGRLRFPSFSLLRGLGEKWNSLAVTIGLGFLNFWNKKHLFFPPLLAVSLLALWYHRSSSSLLSFTLAVSLLLTTLLLAFIGLVVMDYVQRDLASTGKVVTQTLVGISLLLGFLFYLDLSIGGFLPAPPLLILLAIMWAVPLVPYVVVALFLPLLVGRLPRVRERWEALRGRYPFWGIYCAVLGGLMILYVPLKFFPMYLYTSLVFWGMFLGSSCLALAAIMAMFPRRDSCRVVGLFLVILAALSWMGTLGGALLGSLFCIAAGAHAYAWRPASGS
;
A
#
# COMPACT_ATOMS: atom_id res chain seq x y z
N MET A 1 -43.52 -44.97 -35.71
CA MET A 1 -42.49 -44.88 -36.77
C MET A 1 -42.57 -43.47 -37.32
N PHE A 2 -41.81 -42.54 -36.71
CA PHE A 2 -41.83 -41.12 -37.06
C PHE A 2 -40.49 -40.80 -37.70
N THR A 3 -40.52 -40.42 -38.97
CA THR A 3 -39.35 -39.96 -39.74
C THR A 3 -38.96 -38.54 -39.29
N PRO A 4 -37.69 -38.26 -38.99
CA PRO A 4 -37.26 -36.90 -38.70
C PRO A 4 -37.20 -36.06 -39.99
N VAL A 5 -37.72 -34.84 -39.89
CA VAL A 5 -37.70 -33.80 -40.92
C VAL A 5 -36.26 -33.27 -41.06
N GLU A 6 -35.69 -33.35 -42.26
CA GLU A 6 -34.41 -32.73 -42.61
C GLU A 6 -34.56 -31.20 -42.60
N VAL A 7 -33.73 -30.54 -41.80
CA VAL A 7 -33.59 -29.08 -41.79
C VAL A 7 -32.43 -28.72 -42.72
N PRO A 8 -32.62 -27.84 -43.73
CA PRO A 8 -31.56 -27.51 -44.68
C PRO A 8 -30.48 -26.62 -44.05
N GLU A 9 -29.22 -26.91 -44.36
CA GLU A 9 -28.06 -26.08 -44.00
C GLU A 9 -28.11 -24.70 -44.70
N PRO A 10 -27.78 -23.59 -44.01
CA PRO A 10 -27.61 -22.30 -44.66
C PRO A 10 -26.25 -22.22 -45.37
N VAL A 11 -26.30 -22.19 -46.70
CA VAL A 11 -25.18 -21.87 -47.60
C VAL A 11 -25.04 -20.36 -47.79
N GLY A 12 -23.80 -19.85 -47.68
CA GLY A 12 -23.36 -18.53 -48.15
C GLY A 12 -23.56 -17.42 -47.11
N GLY A 13 -22.55 -16.69 -46.65
CA GLY A 13 -21.43 -16.12 -47.38
C GLY A 13 -21.52 -14.60 -47.24
N SER A 14 -20.81 -14.03 -46.25
CA SER A 14 -20.59 -12.58 -46.18
C SER A 14 -19.09 -12.30 -46.18
N PRO A 15 -18.55 -11.56 -47.16
CA PRO A 15 -17.15 -11.18 -47.21
C PRO A 15 -16.93 -10.00 -46.25
N GLY A 16 -16.99 -10.29 -44.95
CA GLY A 16 -16.52 -9.38 -43.93
C GLY A 16 -15.01 -9.32 -43.98
N GLY A 17 -14.47 -8.32 -44.68
CA GLY A 17 -13.04 -8.01 -44.70
C GLY A 17 -12.49 -7.96 -43.28
N ARG A 18 -11.84 -9.04 -42.87
CA ARG A 18 -11.08 -9.11 -41.62
C ARG A 18 -9.96 -8.09 -41.73
N LEU A 19 -10.13 -6.94 -41.08
CA LEU A 19 -9.02 -6.10 -40.65
C LEU A 19 -8.12 -6.98 -39.77
N ARG A 20 -7.10 -7.61 -40.40
CA ARG A 20 -5.99 -8.24 -39.69
C ARG A 20 -5.23 -7.12 -39.00
N PHE A 21 -5.60 -6.82 -37.75
CA PHE A 21 -4.78 -6.01 -36.86
C PHE A 21 -3.44 -6.74 -36.66
N PRO A 22 -2.29 -6.16 -37.09
CA PRO A 22 -0.98 -6.81 -36.96
C PRO A 22 -0.43 -6.85 -35.52
N SER A 23 -1.22 -6.44 -34.52
CA SER A 23 -0.73 -6.15 -33.17
C SER A 23 -0.84 -7.29 -32.16
N PHE A 24 -1.58 -8.37 -32.45
CA PHE A 24 -1.85 -9.43 -31.47
C PHE A 24 -0.71 -10.45 -31.28
N SER A 25 0.16 -10.66 -32.27
CA SER A 25 1.28 -11.60 -32.17
C SER A 25 2.42 -11.06 -31.29
N LEU A 26 2.71 -9.75 -31.40
CA LEU A 26 3.67 -9.05 -30.55
C LEU A 26 3.23 -9.03 -29.08
N LEU A 27 1.95 -8.78 -28.82
CA LEU A 27 1.37 -8.83 -27.47
C LEU A 27 1.40 -10.24 -26.86
N ARG A 28 1.19 -11.29 -27.66
CA ARG A 28 1.34 -12.68 -27.21
C ARG A 28 2.78 -13.01 -26.84
N GLY A 29 3.74 -12.66 -27.69
CA GLY A 29 5.16 -12.90 -27.42
C GLY A 29 5.69 -12.10 -26.22
N LEU A 30 5.18 -10.89 -26.00
CA LEU A 30 5.42 -10.13 -24.77
C LEU A 30 4.82 -10.81 -23.54
N GLY A 31 3.60 -11.36 -23.65
CA GLY A 31 2.96 -12.10 -22.56
C GLY A 31 3.70 -13.37 -22.14
N GLU A 32 4.23 -14.13 -23.10
CA GLU A 32 5.03 -15.34 -22.84
C GLU A 32 6.36 -15.00 -22.18
N LYS A 33 7.07 -13.97 -22.66
CA LYS A 33 8.31 -13.46 -22.03
C LYS A 33 8.04 -12.93 -20.63
N TRP A 34 6.91 -12.27 -20.41
CA TRP A 34 6.51 -11.81 -19.08
C TRP A 34 6.25 -12.97 -18.13
N ASN A 35 5.55 -14.02 -18.59
CA ASN A 35 5.29 -15.20 -17.77
C ASN A 35 6.58 -15.96 -17.43
N SER A 36 7.55 -16.05 -18.35
CA SER A 36 8.83 -16.69 -18.03
C SER A 36 9.61 -15.88 -16.99
N LEU A 37 9.67 -14.56 -17.16
CA LEU A 37 10.39 -13.65 -16.25
C LEU A 37 9.75 -13.66 -14.85
N ALA A 38 8.42 -13.66 -14.80
CA ALA A 38 7.61 -13.82 -13.60
C ALA A 38 7.95 -15.09 -12.80
N VAL A 39 8.02 -16.24 -13.49
CA VAL A 39 8.37 -17.52 -12.88
C VAL A 39 9.81 -17.51 -12.37
N THR A 40 10.76 -16.96 -13.13
CA THR A 40 12.15 -16.82 -12.70
C THR A 40 12.27 -15.96 -11.43
N ILE A 41 11.56 -14.83 -11.38
CA ILE A 41 11.53 -13.95 -10.19
C ILE A 41 10.91 -14.69 -9.00
N GLY A 42 9.78 -15.38 -9.20
CA GLY A 42 9.12 -16.16 -8.15
C GLY A 42 10.03 -17.24 -7.57
N LEU A 43 10.70 -18.02 -8.42
CA LEU A 43 11.67 -19.05 -8.00
C LEU A 43 12.90 -18.46 -7.29
N GLY A 44 13.41 -17.33 -7.78
CA GLY A 44 14.48 -16.59 -7.13
C GLY A 44 14.10 -16.14 -5.71
N PHE A 45 12.89 -15.60 -5.57
CA PHE A 45 12.36 -15.20 -4.27
C PHE A 45 12.13 -16.38 -3.32
N LEU A 46 11.63 -17.52 -3.84
CA LEU A 46 11.52 -18.78 -3.10
C LEU A 46 12.87 -19.24 -2.54
N ASN A 47 13.93 -19.20 -3.35
CA ASN A 47 15.28 -19.57 -2.94
C ASN A 47 15.85 -18.60 -1.89
N PHE A 48 15.64 -17.29 -2.09
CA PHE A 48 15.97 -16.26 -1.11
C PHE A 48 15.27 -16.51 0.24
N TRP A 49 13.97 -16.80 0.21
CA TRP A 49 13.17 -17.02 1.41
C TRP A 49 13.53 -18.32 2.14
N ASN A 50 13.89 -19.37 1.41
CA ASN A 50 14.38 -20.61 2.02
C ASN A 50 15.66 -20.36 2.84
N LYS A 51 16.46 -19.38 2.42
CA LYS A 51 17.67 -18.90 3.10
C LYS A 51 17.42 -17.66 3.96
N LYS A 52 16.19 -17.38 4.39
CA LYS A 52 15.83 -16.18 5.16
C LYS A 52 16.69 -15.96 6.41
N HIS A 53 17.11 -17.04 7.08
CA HIS A 53 17.98 -16.97 8.26
C HIS A 53 19.37 -16.39 7.95
N LEU A 54 19.83 -16.49 6.69
CA LEU A 54 21.08 -15.91 6.24
C LEU A 54 20.92 -14.42 5.87
N PHE A 55 19.76 -14.03 5.32
CA PHE A 55 19.55 -12.69 4.76
C PHE A 55 18.92 -11.68 5.73
N PHE A 56 17.99 -12.10 6.60
CA PHE A 56 17.28 -11.18 7.48
C PHE A 56 18.14 -10.61 8.62
N PRO A 57 18.97 -11.39 9.33
CA PRO A 57 19.83 -10.84 10.38
C PRO A 57 20.76 -9.72 9.89
N PRO A 58 21.47 -9.84 8.75
CA PRO A 58 22.28 -8.73 8.24
C PRO A 58 21.42 -7.56 7.74
N LEU A 59 20.25 -7.78 7.11
CA LEU A 59 19.36 -6.66 6.72
C LEU A 59 18.87 -5.87 7.94
N LEU A 60 18.50 -6.55 9.02
CA LEU A 60 18.09 -5.93 10.28
C LEU A 60 19.26 -5.18 10.91
N ALA A 61 20.44 -5.78 10.95
CA ALA A 61 21.65 -5.13 11.48
C ALA A 61 21.99 -3.85 10.69
N VAL A 62 21.92 -3.90 9.36
CA VAL A 62 22.13 -2.74 8.48
C VAL A 62 21.06 -1.66 8.70
N SER A 63 19.79 -2.05 8.88
CA SER A 63 18.71 -1.11 9.20
C SER A 63 18.91 -0.43 10.57
N LEU A 64 19.34 -1.19 11.58
CA LEU A 64 19.68 -0.66 12.90
C LEU A 64 20.90 0.26 12.84
N LEU A 65 21.89 -0.08 12.04
CA LEU A 65 23.09 0.74 11.82
C LEU A 65 22.73 2.05 11.09
N ALA A 66 21.82 2.01 10.12
CA ALA A 66 21.30 3.21 9.47
C ALA A 66 20.52 4.12 10.42
N LEU A 67 19.69 3.54 11.31
CA LEU A 67 19.02 4.29 12.38
C LEU A 67 20.02 4.92 13.35
N TRP A 68 21.06 4.18 13.73
CA TRP A 68 22.13 4.69 14.58
C TRP A 68 22.91 5.83 13.88
N TYR A 69 23.22 5.66 12.59
CA TYR A 69 23.88 6.68 11.79
C TYR A 69 23.02 7.94 11.66
N HIS A 70 21.71 7.81 11.45
CA HIS A 70 20.79 8.95 11.44
C HIS A 70 20.74 9.66 12.80
N ARG A 71 20.78 8.91 13.90
CA ARG A 71 20.87 9.48 15.24
C ARG A 71 22.15 10.28 15.46
N SER A 72 23.26 9.86 14.84
CA SER A 72 24.56 10.55 14.95
C SER A 72 24.73 11.69 13.94
N SER A 73 24.10 11.60 12.76
CA SER A 73 24.13 12.57 11.68
C SER A 73 22.69 12.91 11.31
N SER A 74 22.19 14.05 11.81
CA SER A 74 20.83 14.54 11.52
C SER A 74 20.72 15.16 10.12
N SER A 75 21.19 14.44 9.09
CA SER A 75 21.05 14.84 7.69
C SER A 75 19.78 14.26 7.07
N LEU A 76 19.26 14.94 6.04
CA LEU A 76 18.06 14.48 5.32
C LEU A 76 18.32 13.13 4.62
N LEU A 77 19.53 12.93 4.10
CA LEU A 77 19.96 11.68 3.47
C LEU A 77 20.00 10.51 4.44
N SER A 78 20.54 10.71 5.65
CA SER A 78 20.58 9.62 6.65
C SER A 78 19.17 9.22 7.08
N PHE A 79 18.23 10.17 7.13
CA PHE A 79 16.83 9.90 7.40
C PHE A 79 16.18 9.07 6.29
N THR A 80 16.29 9.49 5.02
CA THR A 80 15.65 8.77 3.90
C THR A 80 16.21 7.36 3.74
N LEU A 81 17.53 7.21 3.91
CA LEU A 81 18.22 5.91 3.83
C LEU A 81 17.79 4.98 4.98
N ALA A 82 17.66 5.50 6.21
CA ALA A 82 17.16 4.71 7.33
C ALA A 82 15.71 4.25 7.10
N VAL A 83 14.85 5.14 6.59
CA VAL A 83 13.45 4.83 6.27
C VAL A 83 13.37 3.83 5.13
N SER A 84 14.14 4.00 4.05
CA SER A 84 14.10 3.13 2.88
C SER A 84 14.59 1.72 3.20
N LEU A 85 15.69 1.57 3.96
CA LEU A 85 16.18 0.27 4.43
C LEU A 85 15.18 -0.45 5.32
N LEU A 86 14.58 0.27 6.27
CA LEU A 86 13.61 -0.30 7.19
C LEU A 86 12.35 -0.74 6.44
N LEU A 87 11.83 0.10 5.52
CA LEU A 87 10.69 -0.23 4.67
C LEU A 87 10.99 -1.41 3.75
N THR A 88 12.20 -1.49 3.20
CA THR A 88 12.67 -2.60 2.36
C THR A 88 12.71 -3.90 3.15
N THR A 89 13.31 -3.88 4.34
CA THR A 89 13.40 -5.05 5.23
C THR A 89 12.02 -5.58 5.59
N LEU A 90 11.10 -4.67 5.95
CA LEU A 90 9.74 -5.01 6.30
C LEU A 90 8.96 -5.56 5.10
N LEU A 91 9.09 -4.94 3.93
CA LEU A 91 8.48 -5.43 2.69
C LEU A 91 8.95 -6.84 2.36
N LEU A 92 10.26 -7.10 2.38
CA LEU A 92 10.81 -8.43 2.12
C LEU A 92 10.33 -9.47 3.15
N ALA A 93 10.35 -9.13 4.44
CA ALA A 93 9.83 -10.00 5.51
C ALA A 93 8.36 -10.34 5.26
N PHE A 94 7.60 -9.32 4.90
CA PHE A 94 6.18 -9.42 4.72
C PHE A 94 5.82 -10.28 3.50
N ILE A 95 6.46 -10.03 2.36
CA ILE A 95 6.24 -10.79 1.12
C ILE A 95 6.49 -12.25 1.38
N GLY A 96 7.58 -12.63 2.03
CA GLY A 96 7.86 -14.06 2.14
C GLY A 96 7.02 -14.78 3.18
N LEU A 97 6.50 -14.08 4.19
CA LEU A 97 5.49 -14.65 5.09
C LEU A 97 4.20 -14.95 4.33
N VAL A 98 3.76 -14.02 3.48
CA VAL A 98 2.53 -14.15 2.70
C VAL A 98 2.66 -15.10 1.52
N VAL A 99 3.65 -14.86 0.68
CA VAL A 99 3.85 -15.58 -0.59
C VAL A 99 4.08 -17.05 -0.30
N MET A 100 4.79 -17.42 0.76
CA MET A 100 4.97 -18.84 1.08
C MET A 100 3.69 -19.54 1.54
N ASP A 101 2.87 -18.89 2.37
CA ASP A 101 1.60 -19.47 2.80
C ASP A 101 0.63 -19.64 1.62
N TYR A 102 0.68 -18.74 0.63
CA TYR A 102 -0.11 -18.85 -0.60
C TYR A 102 0.43 -19.86 -1.61
N VAL A 103 1.74 -19.88 -1.86
CA VAL A 103 2.39 -20.82 -2.80
C VAL A 103 2.18 -22.26 -2.36
N GLN A 104 2.12 -22.51 -1.04
CA GLN A 104 1.83 -23.84 -0.50
C GLN A 104 0.38 -24.31 -0.73
N ARG A 105 -0.58 -23.39 -0.92
CA ARG A 105 -2.00 -23.72 -1.05
C ARG A 105 -2.45 -23.95 -2.49
N ASP A 106 -1.92 -23.20 -3.47
CA ASP A 106 -2.30 -23.40 -4.88
C ASP A 106 -1.28 -22.78 -5.87
N LEU A 107 -0.42 -23.58 -6.49
CA LEU A 107 0.69 -23.09 -7.34
C LEU A 107 0.24 -22.34 -8.60
N ALA A 108 -0.90 -22.73 -9.20
CA ALA A 108 -1.29 -22.27 -10.53
C ALA A 108 -1.99 -20.90 -10.53
N SER A 109 -2.83 -20.61 -9.54
CA SER A 109 -3.49 -19.30 -9.38
C SER A 109 -2.58 -18.27 -8.69
N THR A 110 -1.67 -18.74 -7.83
CA THR A 110 -0.76 -17.91 -7.03
C THR A 110 0.32 -17.22 -7.87
N GLY A 111 0.76 -17.83 -8.97
CA GLY A 111 1.82 -17.26 -9.82
C GLY A 111 1.52 -15.83 -10.29
N LYS A 112 0.29 -15.55 -10.76
CA LYS A 112 -0.09 -14.20 -11.23
C LYS A 112 -0.13 -13.18 -10.11
N VAL A 113 -0.73 -13.52 -8.97
CA VAL A 113 -0.86 -12.60 -7.82
C VAL A 113 0.50 -12.30 -7.21
N VAL A 114 1.35 -13.32 -7.04
CA VAL A 114 2.72 -13.17 -6.53
C VAL A 114 3.55 -12.32 -7.47
N THR A 115 3.46 -12.56 -8.78
CA THR A 115 4.21 -11.78 -9.77
C THR A 115 3.81 -10.31 -9.77
N GLN A 116 2.51 -10.00 -9.79
CA GLN A 116 2.05 -8.62 -9.76
C GLN A 116 2.49 -7.90 -8.47
N THR A 117 2.46 -8.61 -7.35
CA THR A 117 2.92 -8.07 -6.05
C THR A 117 4.43 -7.85 -6.04
N LEU A 118 5.22 -8.81 -6.54
CA LEU A 118 6.68 -8.71 -6.64
C LEU A 118 7.10 -7.59 -7.59
N VAL A 119 6.48 -7.46 -8.77
CA VAL A 119 6.78 -6.39 -9.72
C VAL A 119 6.45 -5.02 -9.13
N GLY A 120 5.28 -4.87 -8.49
CA GLY A 120 4.91 -3.62 -7.81
C GLY A 120 5.90 -3.23 -6.71
N ILE A 121 6.39 -4.21 -5.96
CA ILE A 121 7.37 -3.98 -4.89
C ILE A 121 8.76 -3.70 -5.45
N SER A 122 9.21 -4.43 -6.48
CA SER A 122 10.49 -4.13 -7.15
C SER A 122 10.50 -2.72 -7.73
N LEU A 123 9.38 -2.26 -8.29
CA LEU A 123 9.24 -0.86 -8.74
C LEU A 123 9.29 0.13 -7.58
N LEU A 124 8.59 -0.16 -6.47
CA LEU A 124 8.61 0.70 -5.28
C LEU A 124 10.02 0.80 -4.68
N LEU A 125 10.70 -0.34 -4.50
CA LEU A 125 12.06 -0.41 -3.96
C LEU A 125 13.07 0.27 -4.89
N GLY A 126 12.97 0.03 -6.20
CA GLY A 126 13.80 0.70 -7.20
C GLY A 126 13.61 2.21 -7.19
N PHE A 127 12.37 2.68 -7.01
CA PHE A 127 12.07 4.10 -6.89
C PHE A 127 12.62 4.71 -5.59
N LEU A 128 12.47 4.04 -4.44
CA LEU A 128 13.04 4.49 -3.17
C LEU A 128 14.57 4.60 -3.25
N PHE A 129 15.22 3.58 -3.82
CA PHE A 129 16.66 3.59 -4.03
C PHE A 129 17.10 4.71 -4.99
N TYR A 130 16.35 4.95 -6.06
CA TYR A 130 16.59 6.06 -6.97
C TYR A 130 16.46 7.42 -6.27
N LEU A 131 15.46 7.59 -5.39
CA LEU A 131 15.31 8.79 -4.57
C LEU A 131 16.51 9.00 -3.64
N ASP A 132 16.97 7.96 -2.96
CA ASP A 132 18.14 8.05 -2.09
C ASP A 132 19.41 8.46 -2.87
N LEU A 133 19.63 7.87 -4.05
CA LEU A 133 20.74 8.25 -4.94
C LEU A 133 20.60 9.69 -5.45
N SER A 134 19.38 10.14 -5.71
CA SER A 134 19.11 11.50 -6.16
C SER A 134 19.36 12.53 -5.06
N ILE A 135 18.90 12.26 -3.84
CA ILE A 135 19.14 13.10 -2.67
C ILE A 135 20.64 13.13 -2.33
N GLY A 136 21.36 12.03 -2.55
CA GLY A 136 22.81 11.96 -2.43
C GLY A 136 23.61 12.69 -3.52
N GLY A 137 22.94 13.28 -4.50
CA GLY A 137 23.59 14.01 -5.60
C GLY A 137 24.26 13.11 -6.65
N PHE A 138 24.06 11.79 -6.58
CA PHE A 138 24.61 10.84 -7.55
C PHE A 138 23.76 10.72 -8.81
N LEU A 139 22.46 11.00 -8.72
CA LEU A 139 21.52 10.98 -9.85
C LEU A 139 20.74 12.31 -9.94
N PRO A 140 20.41 12.77 -11.16
CA PRO A 140 19.53 13.92 -11.32
C PRO A 140 18.15 13.63 -10.72
N ALA A 141 17.47 14.68 -10.26
CA ALA A 141 16.11 14.56 -9.72
C ALA A 141 15.18 13.84 -10.72
N PRO A 142 14.32 12.92 -10.24
CA PRO A 142 13.39 12.23 -11.13
C PRO A 142 12.55 13.26 -11.87
N PRO A 143 12.41 13.16 -13.20
CA PRO A 143 11.59 14.09 -13.95
C PRO A 143 10.17 14.02 -13.42
N LEU A 144 9.57 15.20 -13.25
CA LEU A 144 8.24 15.39 -12.63
C LEU A 144 7.17 14.49 -13.25
N LEU A 145 7.28 14.21 -14.56
CA LEU A 145 6.42 13.29 -15.30
C LEU A 145 6.50 11.83 -14.81
N ILE A 146 7.68 11.33 -14.46
CA ILE A 146 7.83 9.96 -13.93
C ILE A 146 7.25 9.89 -12.52
N LEU A 147 7.49 10.93 -11.71
CA LEU A 147 6.85 11.08 -10.39
C LEU A 147 5.32 11.08 -10.50
N LEU A 148 4.78 11.85 -11.45
CA LEU A 148 3.34 11.91 -11.73
C LEU A 148 2.81 10.56 -12.23
N ALA A 149 3.54 9.88 -13.12
CA ALA A 149 3.16 8.58 -13.65
C ALA A 149 3.16 7.49 -12.57
N ILE A 150 4.13 7.50 -11.64
CA ILE A 150 4.17 6.58 -10.49
C ILE A 150 3.04 6.90 -9.51
N MET A 151 2.75 8.19 -9.27
CA MET A 151 1.59 8.59 -8.49
C MET A 151 0.29 8.08 -9.12
N TRP A 152 0.18 8.04 -10.45
CA TRP A 152 -0.99 7.53 -11.15
C TRP A 152 -1.01 6.01 -11.32
N ALA A 153 0.15 5.34 -11.22
CA ALA A 153 0.26 3.89 -11.30
C ALA A 153 -0.35 3.18 -10.08
N VAL A 154 -0.39 3.86 -8.93
CA VAL A 154 -1.12 3.39 -7.76
C VAL A 154 -2.51 4.04 -7.76
N PRO A 155 -3.59 3.28 -8.03
CA PRO A 155 -4.92 3.87 -8.25
C PRO A 155 -5.40 4.75 -7.08
N LEU A 156 -4.93 4.49 -5.86
CA LEU A 156 -5.31 5.26 -4.67
C LEU A 156 -4.51 6.55 -4.45
N VAL A 157 -3.26 6.63 -4.91
CA VAL A 157 -2.37 7.74 -4.59
C VAL A 157 -2.91 9.12 -5.00
N PRO A 158 -3.52 9.34 -6.19
CA PRO A 158 -4.07 10.66 -6.51
C PRO A 158 -5.20 11.06 -5.56
N TYR A 159 -6.04 10.11 -5.15
CA TYR A 159 -7.11 10.37 -4.18
C TYR A 159 -6.56 10.68 -2.79
N VAL A 160 -5.54 9.96 -2.33
CA VAL A 160 -4.86 10.22 -1.04
C VAL A 160 -4.20 11.59 -1.03
N VAL A 161 -3.57 11.99 -2.14
CA VAL A 161 -2.92 13.29 -2.28
C VAL A 161 -3.95 14.40 -2.24
N VAL A 162 -5.02 14.30 -3.04
CA VAL A 162 -6.13 15.27 -3.00
C VAL A 162 -6.73 15.34 -1.61
N ALA A 163 -6.94 14.20 -0.94
CA ALA A 163 -7.43 14.14 0.43
C ALA A 163 -6.50 14.91 1.38
N LEU A 164 -5.18 14.70 1.33
CA LEU A 164 -4.22 15.44 2.17
C LEU A 164 -4.21 16.96 1.90
N PHE A 165 -4.36 17.38 0.65
CA PHE A 165 -4.37 18.81 0.29
C PHE A 165 -5.71 19.49 0.59
N LEU A 166 -6.82 18.76 0.59
CA LEU A 166 -8.16 19.31 0.85
C LEU A 166 -8.25 20.11 2.18
N PRO A 167 -7.86 19.59 3.36
CA PRO A 167 -7.91 20.34 4.62
C PRO A 167 -6.94 21.54 4.63
N LEU A 168 -5.82 21.47 3.92
CA LEU A 168 -4.89 22.60 3.79
C LEU A 168 -5.48 23.73 2.94
N LEU A 169 -6.18 23.38 1.86
CA LEU A 169 -6.84 24.34 0.96
C LEU A 169 -8.06 24.98 1.63
N VAL A 170 -8.88 24.19 2.34
CA VAL A 170 -10.03 24.70 3.10
C VAL A 170 -9.58 25.72 4.15
N GLY A 171 -8.46 25.47 4.82
CA GLY A 171 -7.90 26.39 5.81
C GLY A 171 -7.38 27.72 5.24
N ARG A 172 -7.14 27.84 3.93
CA ARG A 172 -6.72 29.09 3.28
C ARG A 172 -7.90 30.00 2.92
N LEU A 173 -9.12 29.51 2.95
CA LEU A 173 -10.30 30.33 2.61
C LEU A 173 -10.58 31.34 3.73
N PRO A 174 -10.58 32.66 3.45
CA PRO A 174 -10.69 33.69 4.49
C PRO A 174 -12.02 33.59 5.27
N ARG A 175 -13.10 33.13 4.64
CA ARG A 175 -14.42 32.96 5.27
C ARG A 175 -14.51 31.80 6.27
N VAL A 176 -13.61 30.82 6.17
CA VAL A 176 -13.66 29.57 6.96
C VAL A 176 -12.48 29.48 7.93
N ARG A 177 -11.45 30.31 7.74
CA ARG A 177 -10.19 30.25 8.47
C ARG A 177 -10.35 30.28 10.00
N GLU A 178 -11.15 31.20 10.54
CA GLU A 178 -11.37 31.29 12.00
C GLU A 178 -12.05 30.03 12.56
N ARG A 179 -13.10 29.55 11.87
CA ARG A 179 -13.79 28.30 12.25
C ARG A 179 -12.85 27.09 12.14
N TRP A 180 -11.98 27.08 11.13
CA TRP A 180 -11.01 26.02 10.89
C TRP A 180 -9.92 25.98 11.96
N GLU A 181 -9.40 27.15 12.36
CA GLU A 181 -8.41 27.28 13.44
C GLU A 181 -9.02 26.88 14.78
N ALA A 182 -10.25 27.32 15.08
CA ALA A 182 -10.98 26.91 16.29
C ALA A 182 -11.20 25.38 16.34
N LEU A 183 -11.55 24.75 15.21
CA LEU A 183 -11.81 23.31 15.13
C LEU A 183 -10.51 22.50 15.32
N ARG A 184 -9.39 22.94 14.74
CA ARG A 184 -8.06 22.32 14.94
C ARG A 184 -7.50 22.54 16.35
N GLY A 185 -7.91 23.59 17.05
CA GLY A 185 -7.56 23.80 18.46
C GLY A 185 -8.33 22.90 19.41
N ARG A 186 -9.60 22.62 19.11
CA ARG A 186 -10.51 21.84 19.96
C ARG A 186 -10.38 20.32 19.81
N TYR A 187 -9.98 19.85 18.62
CA TYR A 187 -9.85 18.42 18.31
C TYR A 187 -8.44 18.08 17.82
N PRO A 188 -7.96 16.83 18.03
CA PRO A 188 -6.75 16.32 17.37
C PRO A 188 -7.03 16.07 15.88
N PHE A 189 -7.32 17.14 15.13
CA PHE A 189 -7.84 17.07 13.76
C PHE A 189 -6.96 16.19 12.86
N TRP A 190 -5.65 16.42 12.83
CA TRP A 190 -4.72 15.63 12.03
C TRP A 190 -4.60 14.18 12.49
N GLY A 191 -4.76 13.94 13.80
CA GLY A 191 -4.84 12.58 14.35
C GLY A 191 -6.07 11.84 13.82
N ILE A 192 -7.25 12.47 13.92
CA ILE A 192 -8.51 11.89 13.43
C ILE A 192 -8.45 11.70 11.90
N TYR A 193 -8.02 12.73 11.17
CA TYR A 193 -7.99 12.72 9.72
C TYR A 193 -7.09 11.61 9.17
N CYS A 194 -5.85 11.51 9.68
CA CYS A 194 -4.93 10.46 9.29
C CYS A 194 -5.42 9.07 9.74
N ALA A 195 -6.09 8.96 10.88
CA ALA A 195 -6.65 7.68 11.32
C ALA A 195 -7.80 7.21 10.41
N VAL A 196 -8.68 8.12 9.97
CA VAL A 196 -9.74 7.81 9.02
C VAL A 196 -9.16 7.40 7.67
N LEU A 197 -8.23 8.20 7.14
CA LEU A 197 -7.58 7.91 5.86
C LEU A 197 -6.82 6.58 5.90
N GLY A 198 -6.06 6.35 6.98
CA GLY A 198 -5.31 5.13 7.20
C GLY A 198 -6.20 3.90 7.35
N GLY A 199 -7.27 4.01 8.15
CA GLY A 199 -8.26 2.95 8.34
C GLY A 199 -8.99 2.59 7.05
N LEU A 200 -9.40 3.58 6.25
CA LEU A 200 -9.99 3.36 4.93
C LEU A 200 -9.03 2.68 3.96
N MET A 201 -7.74 3.05 3.97
CA MET A 201 -6.73 2.37 3.14
C MET A 201 -6.52 0.92 3.57
N ILE A 202 -6.47 0.65 4.89
CA ILE A 202 -6.38 -0.73 5.41
C ILE A 202 -7.61 -1.54 5.00
N LEU A 203 -8.79 -0.92 4.99
CA LEU A 203 -10.06 -1.56 4.63
C LEU A 203 -10.22 -1.75 3.11
N TYR A 204 -9.59 -0.91 2.29
CA TYR A 204 -9.73 -0.95 0.83
C TYR A 204 -9.32 -2.30 0.23
N VAL A 205 -8.21 -2.86 0.70
CA VAL A 205 -7.67 -4.14 0.20
C VAL A 205 -8.64 -5.29 0.48
N PRO A 206 -9.03 -5.58 1.73
CA PRO A 206 -9.96 -6.67 2.01
C PRO A 206 -11.34 -6.44 1.36
N LEU A 207 -11.83 -5.19 1.23
CA LEU A 207 -13.08 -4.90 0.52
C LEU A 207 -13.00 -5.21 -0.97
N LYS A 208 -11.91 -4.81 -1.64
CA LYS A 208 -11.73 -5.03 -3.08
C LYS A 208 -11.64 -6.51 -3.42
N PHE A 209 -10.96 -7.28 -2.57
CA PHE A 209 -10.78 -8.71 -2.78
C PHE A 209 -11.76 -9.58 -1.99
N PHE A 210 -12.78 -8.97 -1.35
CA PHE A 210 -13.79 -9.67 -0.57
C PHE A 210 -14.46 -10.85 -1.34
N PRO A 211 -14.86 -10.69 -2.62
CA PRO A 211 -15.49 -11.78 -3.36
C PRO A 211 -14.55 -12.97 -3.63
N MET A 212 -13.24 -12.72 -3.65
CA MET A 212 -12.22 -13.72 -3.99
C MET A 212 -11.71 -14.47 -2.75
N TYR A 213 -11.82 -13.87 -1.56
CA TYR A 213 -11.17 -14.35 -0.33
C TYR A 213 -12.12 -14.49 0.86
N LEU A 214 -13.44 -14.62 0.61
CA LEU A 214 -14.51 -14.74 1.61
C LEU A 214 -14.23 -15.79 2.72
N TYR A 215 -13.45 -16.83 2.42
CA TYR A 215 -13.13 -17.93 3.34
C TYR A 215 -11.75 -17.83 4.00
N THR A 216 -11.02 -16.73 3.78
CA THR A 216 -9.65 -16.57 4.28
C THR A 216 -9.65 -15.72 5.54
N SER A 217 -8.99 -16.21 6.59
CA SER A 217 -8.80 -15.48 7.87
C SER A 217 -8.16 -14.10 7.69
N LEU A 218 -7.37 -13.90 6.63
CA LEU A 218 -6.74 -12.63 6.26
C LEU A 218 -7.76 -11.51 5.96
N VAL A 219 -8.87 -11.82 5.28
CA VAL A 219 -9.92 -10.81 5.00
C VAL A 219 -10.58 -10.36 6.29
N PHE A 220 -10.88 -11.31 7.18
CA PHE A 220 -11.43 -11.01 8.50
C PHE A 220 -10.49 -10.08 9.28
N TRP A 221 -9.20 -10.42 9.36
CA TRP A 221 -8.22 -9.59 10.06
C TRP A 221 -8.10 -8.20 9.46
N GLY A 222 -8.14 -8.06 8.14
CA GLY A 222 -8.11 -6.74 7.51
C GLY A 222 -9.37 -5.90 7.70
N MET A 223 -10.54 -6.54 7.61
CA MET A 223 -11.80 -5.87 7.93
C MET A 223 -11.82 -5.44 9.40
N PHE A 224 -11.40 -6.31 10.32
CA PHE A 224 -11.36 -6.04 11.75
C PHE A 224 -10.37 -4.92 12.11
N LEU A 225 -9.14 -4.98 11.60
CA LEU A 225 -8.11 -3.97 11.91
C LEU A 225 -8.44 -2.62 11.27
N GLY A 226 -8.90 -2.60 10.00
CA GLY A 226 -9.32 -1.39 9.32
C GLY A 226 -10.50 -0.71 10.00
N SER A 227 -11.55 -1.48 10.33
CA SER A 227 -12.73 -0.96 11.03
C SER A 227 -12.43 -0.51 12.46
N SER A 228 -11.53 -1.20 13.18
CA SER A 228 -11.07 -0.79 14.51
C SER A 228 -10.35 0.56 14.45
N CYS A 229 -9.48 0.80 13.46
CA CYS A 229 -8.85 2.11 13.26
C CYS A 229 -9.89 3.23 13.02
N LEU A 230 -10.95 2.94 12.25
CA LEU A 230 -12.05 3.88 12.03
C LEU A 230 -12.87 4.14 13.30
N ALA A 231 -13.16 3.10 14.08
CA ALA A 231 -13.84 3.24 15.36
C ALA A 231 -13.02 4.09 16.35
N LEU A 232 -11.71 3.89 16.42
CA LEU A 232 -10.81 4.72 17.21
C LEU A 232 -10.77 6.17 16.74
N ALA A 233 -10.80 6.42 15.43
CA ALA A 233 -10.93 7.77 14.88
C ALA A 233 -12.25 8.44 15.30
N ALA A 234 -13.35 7.70 15.27
CA ALA A 234 -14.66 8.18 15.74
C ALA A 234 -14.65 8.48 17.24
N ILE A 235 -14.02 7.64 18.07
CA ILE A 235 -13.88 7.86 19.51
C ILE A 235 -13.10 9.17 19.78
N MET A 236 -12.01 9.45 19.05
CA MET A 236 -11.29 10.71 19.17
C MET A 236 -12.13 11.93 18.78
N ALA A 237 -13.04 11.77 17.81
CA ALA A 237 -13.94 12.83 17.39
C ALA A 237 -15.08 13.07 18.40
N MET A 238 -15.61 12.02 19.03
CA MET A 238 -16.68 12.11 20.03
C MET A 238 -16.17 12.57 21.40
N PHE A 239 -15.00 12.08 21.81
CA PHE A 239 -14.42 12.33 23.14
C PHE A 239 -12.99 12.87 23.01
N PRO A 240 -12.80 14.16 22.65
CA PRO A 240 -11.49 14.80 22.51
C PRO A 240 -10.86 15.14 23.87
N ARG A 241 -10.79 14.16 24.78
CA ARG A 241 -10.12 14.29 26.08
C ARG A 241 -8.67 13.87 25.95
N ARG A 242 -7.77 14.62 26.60
CA ARG A 242 -6.32 14.38 26.54
C ARG A 242 -5.94 12.93 26.86
N ASP A 243 -6.50 12.38 27.94
CA ASP A 243 -6.16 11.00 28.36
C ASP A 243 -6.72 9.96 27.40
N SER A 244 -7.94 10.16 26.91
CA SER A 244 -8.55 9.31 25.89
C SER A 244 -7.76 9.33 24.58
N CYS A 245 -7.34 10.51 24.10
CA CYS A 245 -6.54 10.63 22.87
C CYS A 245 -5.16 9.97 22.97
N ARG A 246 -4.54 9.98 24.16
CA ARG A 246 -3.27 9.26 24.40
C ARG A 246 -3.44 7.76 24.31
N VAL A 247 -4.47 7.22 24.98
CA VAL A 247 -4.76 5.78 24.96
C VAL A 247 -5.13 5.34 23.55
N VAL A 248 -6.04 6.06 22.89
CA VAL A 248 -6.45 5.77 21.51
C VAL A 248 -5.26 5.89 20.55
N GLY A 249 -4.40 6.90 20.73
CA GLY A 249 -3.20 7.07 19.92
C GLY A 249 -2.23 5.90 20.02
N LEU A 250 -2.04 5.35 21.23
CA LEU A 250 -1.23 4.14 21.43
C LEU A 250 -1.85 2.91 20.74
N PHE A 251 -3.17 2.71 20.89
CA PHE A 251 -3.87 1.61 20.23
C PHE A 251 -3.83 1.72 18.70
N LEU A 252 -3.91 2.91 18.13
CA LEU A 252 -3.76 3.14 16.69
C LEU A 252 -2.38 2.67 16.18
N VAL A 253 -1.31 2.97 16.90
CA VAL A 253 0.05 2.51 16.54
C VAL A 253 0.14 0.98 16.60
N ILE A 254 -0.41 0.36 17.65
CA ILE A 254 -0.42 -1.10 17.81
C ILE A 254 -1.23 -1.77 16.70
N LEU A 255 -2.45 -1.30 16.43
CA LEU A 255 -3.32 -1.82 15.38
C LEU A 255 -2.71 -1.62 13.98
N ALA A 256 -2.04 -0.50 13.75
CA ALA A 256 -1.31 -0.25 12.51
C ALA A 256 -0.17 -1.25 12.32
N ALA A 257 0.60 -1.56 13.37
CA ALA A 257 1.62 -2.59 13.31
C ALA A 257 1.03 -3.99 13.08
N LEU A 258 -0.07 -4.34 13.77
CA LEU A 258 -0.80 -5.59 13.56
C LEU A 258 -1.40 -5.71 12.16
N SER A 259 -1.76 -4.59 11.54
CA SER A 259 -2.31 -4.56 10.17
C SER A 259 -1.33 -5.12 9.14
N TRP A 260 -0.02 -5.05 9.40
CA TRP A 260 0.96 -5.70 8.55
C TRP A 260 0.70 -7.20 8.52
N MET A 261 0.60 -7.85 9.67
CA MET A 261 0.34 -9.30 9.75
C MET A 261 -1.02 -9.71 9.16
N GLY A 262 -2.05 -8.88 9.32
CA GLY A 262 -3.43 -9.23 8.96
C GLY A 262 -3.84 -8.97 7.50
N THR A 263 -3.24 -7.97 6.81
CA THR A 263 -3.83 -7.41 5.58
C THR A 263 -2.99 -7.55 4.31
N LEU A 264 -2.08 -8.53 4.27
CA LEU A 264 -1.25 -8.73 3.07
C LEU A 264 -0.42 -7.48 2.70
N GLY A 265 0.02 -6.69 3.69
CA GLY A 265 0.90 -5.54 3.46
C GLY A 265 0.24 -4.44 2.62
N GLY A 266 -1.05 -4.61 2.30
CA GLY A 266 -1.78 -3.84 1.31
C GLY A 266 -2.07 -2.41 1.73
N ALA A 267 -1.76 -2.03 2.96
CA ALA A 267 -1.81 -0.65 3.37
C ALA A 267 -0.57 -0.26 4.16
N LEU A 268 0.62 -0.48 3.62
CA LEU A 268 1.83 0.21 4.10
C LEU A 268 1.56 1.71 4.27
N LEU A 269 0.90 2.34 3.30
CA LEU A 269 0.45 3.72 3.43
C LEU A 269 -0.60 3.91 4.54
N GLY A 270 -1.59 3.02 4.64
CA GLY A 270 -2.64 3.15 5.66
C GLY A 270 -2.13 2.98 7.08
N SER A 271 -1.24 2.02 7.31
CA SER A 271 -0.54 1.81 8.57
C SER A 271 0.39 2.98 8.92
N LEU A 272 1.13 3.53 7.95
CA LEU A 272 1.92 4.75 8.17
C LEU A 272 1.03 5.93 8.58
N PHE A 273 -0.12 6.12 7.93
CA PHE A 273 -1.09 7.14 8.33
C PHE A 273 -1.66 6.88 9.73
N CYS A 274 -1.98 5.64 10.09
CA CYS A 274 -2.44 5.29 11.44
C CYS A 274 -1.34 5.47 12.50
N ILE A 275 -0.07 5.22 12.19
CA ILE A 275 1.06 5.50 13.09
C ILE A 275 1.21 7.01 13.29
N ALA A 276 1.23 7.78 12.19
CA ALA A 276 1.29 9.25 12.25
C ALA A 276 0.09 9.83 13.01
N ALA A 277 -1.09 9.28 12.78
CA ALA A 277 -2.32 9.62 13.50
C ALA A 277 -2.18 9.36 15.00
N GLY A 278 -1.69 8.18 15.38
CA GLY A 278 -1.50 7.80 16.76
C GLY A 278 -0.47 8.66 17.48
N ALA A 279 0.66 8.97 16.81
CA ALA A 279 1.67 9.89 17.33
C ALA A 279 1.10 11.31 17.51
N HIS A 280 0.33 11.81 16.55
CA HIS A 280 -0.33 13.12 16.67
C HIS A 280 -1.36 13.14 17.79
N ALA A 281 -2.21 12.11 17.91
CA ALA A 281 -3.20 12.00 18.97
C ALA A 281 -2.56 11.92 20.36
N TYR A 282 -1.43 11.23 20.48
CA TYR A 282 -0.68 11.11 21.72
C TYR A 282 -0.01 12.43 22.14
N ALA A 283 0.57 13.15 21.18
CA ALA A 283 1.24 14.43 21.40
C ALA A 283 0.26 15.60 21.50
N TRP A 284 -1.00 15.42 21.09
CA TRP A 284 -2.00 16.48 21.07
C TRP A 284 -2.25 17.04 22.47
N ARG A 285 -2.33 18.37 22.55
CA ARG A 285 -2.69 19.11 23.75
C ARG A 285 -3.84 20.03 23.37
N PRO A 286 -4.96 20.01 24.11
CA PRO A 286 -6.02 20.98 23.88
C PRO A 286 -5.46 22.38 24.10
N ALA A 287 -5.71 23.28 23.15
CA ALA A 287 -5.41 24.69 23.33
C ALA A 287 -6.37 25.24 24.40
N SER A 288 -5.87 25.35 25.63
CA SER A 288 -6.45 25.96 26.85
C SER A 288 -7.99 26.08 26.93
N GLY A 289 -8.56 25.41 27.93
CA GLY A 289 -9.99 25.41 28.22
C GLY A 289 -10.63 26.79 28.40
N SER A 290 -11.85 26.89 27.89
CA SER A 290 -12.97 27.57 28.53
C SER A 290 -13.87 26.51 29.14
#